data_AF-L1IPY3-F1
#
_entry.id   AF-L1IPY3-F1
#
_cell.length_a   1.000
_cell.length_b   1.000
_cell.length_c   1.000
_cell.angle_alpha   90.00
_cell.angle_beta   90.00
_cell.angle_gamma   90.00
#
_symmetry.space_group_name_H-M   'P 1'
#
loop_
_entity.id
_entity.type
_entity.pdbx_description
1 polymer ?
#
loop_
_entity_poly.entity_id
_entity_poly.type
_entity_poly.pdbx_seq_one_letter_code
_entity_poly.pdbx_strand_id
1 'polypeptide(L)'
;MEGALLSPLGGEANGRPFHFYNQSSTIHRLSNGLIRKRTPLLDSGSFEYAEAREKLLREAKILQRLTRYRYFPRIIAVDEKDGSIYLSDCGEVLQHENTPCDWKEQMKEILSILDNVQVFHNDWLGLGWPSSPNLCVKDGVLCLIDFTWVKETLF
;
A
#
# COMPACT_ATOMS: atom_id res chain seq x y z
N MET A 1 -2.25 -36.82 13.72
CA MET A 1 -2.76 -35.45 13.50
C MET A 1 -1.61 -34.65 12.92
N GLU A 2 -1.50 -34.62 11.60
CA GLU A 2 -0.50 -33.82 10.88
C GLU A 2 -1.24 -32.68 10.19
N GLY A 3 -0.88 -31.45 10.54
CA GLY A 3 -1.46 -30.24 9.98
C GLY A 3 -0.92 -29.99 8.58
N ALA A 4 -1.82 -29.99 7.59
CA ALA A 4 -1.51 -29.66 6.22
C ALA A 4 -1.05 -28.20 6.09
N LEU A 5 0.18 -28.02 5.59
CA LEU A 5 0.67 -26.76 5.02
C LEU A 5 -0.10 -26.51 3.71
N LEU A 6 -1.00 -25.54 3.72
CA LEU A 6 -1.61 -25.02 2.50
C LEU A 6 -0.56 -24.20 1.74
N SER A 7 -0.04 -24.75 0.66
CA SER A 7 0.72 -24.04 -0.36
C SER A 7 -0.20 -23.05 -1.10
N PRO A 8 0.13 -21.76 -1.22
CA PRO A 8 -0.62 -20.90 -2.12
C PRO A 8 -0.06 -21.07 -3.54
N LEU A 9 -0.66 -22.00 -4.30
CA LEU A 9 -0.66 -21.95 -5.76
C LEU A 9 -1.63 -20.86 -6.19
N GLY A 10 -1.15 -19.93 -7.02
CA GLY A 10 -1.98 -18.98 -7.75
C GLY A 10 -1.15 -18.39 -8.88
N GLY A 11 -1.29 -18.96 -10.08
CA GLY A 11 -0.57 -18.51 -11.28
C GLY A 11 -0.80 -17.03 -11.55
N GLU A 12 0.28 -16.37 -11.96
CA GLU A 12 0.28 -14.96 -12.37
C GLU A 12 -0.65 -14.81 -13.57
N ALA A 13 -1.75 -14.08 -13.39
CA ALA A 13 -2.51 -13.59 -14.53
C ALA A 13 -1.64 -12.53 -15.21
N ASN A 14 -1.49 -12.62 -16.55
CA ASN A 14 -0.80 -11.66 -17.41
C ASN A 14 -1.47 -10.28 -17.38
N GLY A 15 -1.43 -9.60 -16.24
CA GLY A 15 -1.84 -8.22 -16.06
C GLY A 15 -0.69 -7.30 -16.44
N ARG A 16 -0.97 -6.27 -17.25
CA ARG A 16 0.00 -5.23 -17.57
C ARG A 16 0.58 -4.66 -16.26
N PRO A 17 1.90 -4.43 -16.16
CA PRO A 17 2.47 -3.78 -15.00
C PRO A 17 1.84 -2.40 -14.85
N PHE A 18 1.12 -2.20 -13.74
CA PHE A 18 0.70 -0.87 -13.32
C PHE A 18 1.92 -0.18 -12.72
N HIS A 19 2.49 0.77 -13.46
CA HIS A 19 3.65 1.54 -13.01
C HIS A 19 3.20 2.62 -12.01
N PHE A 20 3.20 2.30 -10.72
CA PHE A 20 3.19 3.32 -9.67
C PHE A 20 4.60 3.90 -9.49
N TYR A 21 4.68 5.23 -9.41
CA TYR A 21 5.92 5.99 -9.25
C TYR A 21 6.40 5.98 -7.79
N ASN A 22 7.00 4.87 -7.38
CA ASN A 22 8.05 4.84 -6.38
C ASN A 22 9.10 3.87 -6.93
N GLN A 23 10.21 4.41 -7.46
CA GLN A 23 11.15 3.75 -8.38
C GLN A 23 11.82 2.46 -7.85
N SER A 24 11.49 2.01 -6.64
CA SER A 24 12.01 0.79 -6.03
C SER A 24 11.02 -0.38 -6.00
N SER A 25 9.69 -0.17 -5.98
CA SER A 25 8.74 -1.26 -5.77
C SER A 25 8.00 -1.70 -7.04
N THR A 26 7.74 -2.98 -7.15
CA THR A 26 6.89 -3.59 -8.21
C THR A 26 5.52 -3.95 -7.64
N ILE A 27 4.45 -3.62 -8.37
CA ILE A 27 3.07 -3.86 -7.95
C ILE A 27 2.44 -4.90 -8.88
N HIS A 28 1.94 -5.98 -8.30
CA HIS A 28 1.26 -7.06 -9.02
C HIS A 28 -0.15 -7.27 -8.47
N ARG A 29 -1.14 -7.28 -9.35
CA ARG A 29 -2.52 -7.70 -9.03
C ARG A 29 -2.62 -9.22 -9.22
N LEU A 30 -2.90 -9.94 -8.15
CA LEU A 30 -3.02 -11.40 -8.16
C LEU A 30 -4.43 -11.84 -8.58
N SER A 31 -4.54 -13.06 -9.10
CA SER A 31 -5.81 -13.63 -9.58
C SER A 31 -6.90 -13.79 -8.51
N ASN A 32 -6.49 -13.82 -7.23
CA ASN A 32 -7.39 -13.85 -6.08
C ASN A 32 -7.85 -12.45 -5.62
N GLY A 33 -7.53 -11.38 -6.36
CA GLY A 33 -7.91 -10.00 -6.03
C GLY A 33 -7.05 -9.33 -4.96
N LEU A 34 -5.89 -9.91 -4.60
CA LEU A 34 -4.90 -9.25 -3.75
C LEU A 34 -3.89 -8.44 -4.58
N ILE A 35 -3.23 -7.50 -3.92
CA ILE A 35 -2.09 -6.77 -4.46
C ILE A 35 -0.83 -7.25 -3.76
N ARG A 36 0.20 -7.60 -4.52
CA ARG A 36 1.56 -7.83 -4.02
C ARG A 36 2.41 -6.63 -4.38
N LYS A 37 2.88 -5.90 -3.36
CA LYS A 37 3.91 -4.86 -3.48
C LYS A 37 5.24 -5.48 -3.09
N ARG A 38 6.20 -5.52 -4.03
CA ARG A 38 7.51 -6.12 -3.83
C ARG A 38 8.61 -5.08 -3.96
N THR A 39 9.38 -4.90 -2.90
CA THR A 39 10.63 -4.13 -2.87
C THR A 39 11.79 -5.09 -3.10
N PRO A 40 12.58 -4.95 -4.18
CA PRO A 40 13.79 -5.75 -4.40
C PRO A 40 14.72 -5.63 -3.20
N LEU A 41 15.05 -6.77 -2.62
CA LEU A 41 16.07 -6.87 -1.59
C LEU A 41 17.40 -7.17 -2.28
N LEU A 42 18.40 -6.32 -2.02
CA LEU A 42 19.78 -6.51 -2.47
C LEU A 42 20.49 -7.53 -1.55
N ASP A 43 21.80 -7.71 -1.70
CA ASP A 43 22.57 -8.65 -0.90
C ASP A 43 22.34 -8.44 0.60
N SER A 44 22.04 -9.52 1.33
CA SER A 44 21.53 -9.47 2.72
C SER A 44 22.49 -8.87 3.76
N GLY A 45 23.71 -8.52 3.36
CA GLY A 45 24.71 -7.82 4.17
C GLY A 45 24.90 -6.34 3.80
N SER A 46 24.18 -5.83 2.80
CA SER A 46 24.33 -4.45 2.33
C SER A 46 23.50 -3.47 3.17
N PHE A 47 23.93 -2.21 3.18
CA PHE A 47 23.19 -1.14 3.85
C PHE A 47 21.81 -0.95 3.21
N GLU A 48 21.74 -1.05 1.88
CA GLU A 48 20.52 -0.93 1.09
C GLU A 48 19.52 -2.04 1.41
N TYR A 49 19.98 -3.28 1.69
CA TYR A 49 19.10 -4.35 2.18
C TYR A 49 18.46 -3.95 3.52
N ALA A 50 19.26 -3.46 4.46
CA ALA A 50 18.77 -3.07 5.77
C ALA A 50 17.74 -1.93 5.66
N GLU A 51 18.04 -0.92 4.83
CA GLU A 51 17.15 0.22 4.58
C GLU A 51 15.83 -0.22 3.90
N ALA A 52 15.91 -1.06 2.86
CA ALA A 52 14.73 -1.57 2.16
C ALA A 52 13.84 -2.40 3.09
N ARG A 53 14.45 -3.25 3.92
CA ARG A 53 13.73 -4.04 4.92
C ARG A 53 13.09 -3.15 5.98
N GLU A 54 13.78 -2.11 6.45
CA GLU A 54 13.21 -1.17 7.42
C GLU A 54 11.98 -0.44 6.84
N LYS A 55 12.06 0.02 5.59
CA LYS A 55 10.92 0.65 4.89
C LYS A 55 9.72 -0.29 4.79
N LEU A 56 9.96 -1.55 4.39
CA LEU A 56 8.94 -2.59 4.31
C LEU A 56 8.23 -2.80 5.66
N LEU A 57 9.01 -2.98 6.72
CA LEU A 57 8.48 -3.24 8.06
C LEU A 57 7.74 -2.03 8.63
N ARG A 58 8.23 -0.82 8.36
CA ARG A 58 7.58 0.43 8.75
C ARG A 58 6.21 0.56 8.07
N GLU A 59 6.16 0.37 6.75
CA GLU A 59 4.90 0.40 6.00
C GLU A 59 3.92 -0.65 6.53
N ALA A 60 4.39 -1.89 6.74
CA ALA A 60 3.55 -2.96 7.28
C ALA A 60 2.98 -2.61 8.67
N LYS A 61 3.79 -2.06 9.57
CA LYS A 61 3.37 -1.63 10.92
C LYS A 61 2.29 -0.54 10.83
N ILE A 62 2.46 0.45 9.96
CA ILE A 62 1.45 1.50 9.78
C ILE A 62 0.15 0.95 9.22
N LEU A 63 0.22 0.11 8.17
CA LEU A 63 -0.96 -0.50 7.58
C LEU A 63 -1.71 -1.41 8.56
N GLN A 64 -1.01 -2.10 9.48
CA GLN A 64 -1.65 -2.83 10.58
C GLN A 64 -2.49 -1.91 11.48
N ARG A 65 -1.98 -0.71 11.82
CA ARG A 65 -2.71 0.28 12.63
C ARG A 65 -3.91 0.86 11.89
N LEU A 66 -3.80 1.00 10.57
CA LEU A 66 -4.83 1.56 9.71
C LEU A 66 -5.86 0.53 9.21
N THR A 67 -5.64 -0.77 9.44
CA THR A 67 -6.42 -1.86 8.82
C THR A 67 -7.92 -1.84 9.12
N ARG A 68 -8.34 -1.14 10.18
CA ARG A 68 -9.75 -1.02 10.59
C ARG A 68 -10.52 0.07 9.83
N TYR A 69 -9.82 0.93 9.09
CA TYR A 69 -10.41 2.03 8.36
C TYR A 69 -10.49 1.69 6.87
N ARG A 70 -11.62 2.00 6.24
CA ARG A 70 -11.89 1.67 4.83
C ARG A 70 -11.02 2.41 3.81
N TYR A 71 -10.37 3.50 4.24
CA TYR A 71 -9.64 4.41 3.36
C TYR A 71 -8.18 4.02 3.13
N PHE A 72 -7.75 2.84 3.58
CA PHE A 72 -6.38 2.37 3.46
C PHE A 72 -6.33 0.90 3.06
N PRO A 73 -5.24 0.42 2.45
CA PRO A 73 -5.07 -0.99 2.17
C PRO A 73 -5.10 -1.81 3.47
N ARG A 74 -5.90 -2.87 3.48
CA ARG A 74 -5.79 -3.90 4.50
C ARG A 74 -4.55 -4.73 4.20
N ILE A 75 -3.66 -4.82 5.17
CA ILE A 75 -2.54 -5.74 5.13
C ILE A 75 -3.02 -7.18 5.37
N ILE A 76 -2.59 -8.09 4.50
CA ILE A 76 -2.93 -9.52 4.53
C ILE A 76 -1.76 -10.34 5.06
N ALA A 77 -0.56 -10.08 4.53
CA ALA A 77 0.65 -10.79 4.91
C ALA A 77 1.90 -9.96 4.55
N VAL A 78 3.02 -10.29 5.18
CA VAL A 78 4.35 -9.76 4.86
C VAL A 78 5.29 -10.95 4.63
N ASP A 79 6.01 -10.94 3.52
CA ASP A 79 7.11 -11.86 3.23
C ASP A 79 8.41 -11.06 3.24
N GLU A 80 9.08 -11.04 4.38
CA GLU A 80 10.34 -10.31 4.56
C GLU A 80 11.49 -10.88 3.74
N LYS A 81 11.44 -12.17 3.35
CA LYS A 81 12.53 -12.79 2.58
C LYS A 81 12.49 -12.38 1.13
N ASP A 82 11.27 -12.24 0.59
CA ASP A 82 11.06 -11.77 -0.78
C ASP A 82 10.90 -10.23 -0.86
N GLY A 83 10.76 -9.55 0.28
CA GLY A 83 10.54 -8.11 0.33
C GLY A 83 9.12 -7.71 -0.11
N SER A 84 8.14 -8.57 0.14
CA SER A 84 6.76 -8.39 -0.32
C SER A 84 5.79 -8.06 0.80
N ILE A 85 4.84 -7.17 0.52
CA ILE A 85 3.62 -6.96 1.30
C ILE A 85 2.41 -7.33 0.43
N TYR A 86 1.51 -8.12 1.01
CA TYR A 86 0.25 -8.50 0.39
C TYR A 86 -0.88 -7.66 0.98
N LEU A 87 -1.63 -6.99 0.11
CA LEU A 87 -2.61 -5.97 0.45
C LEU A 87 -3.96 -6.27 -0.21
N SER A 88 -5.03 -5.72 0.36
CA SER A 88 -6.31 -5.62 -0.35
C SER A 88 -6.19 -4.73 -1.56
N ASP A 89 -6.87 -5.10 -2.64
CA ASP A 89 -7.01 -4.26 -3.82
C ASP A 89 -7.85 -3.00 -3.55
N CYS A 90 -7.23 -1.84 -3.78
CA CYS A 90 -7.81 -0.51 -3.64
C CYS A 90 -8.35 0.10 -4.94
N GLY A 91 -8.44 -0.69 -6.01
CA GLY A 91 -9.03 -0.29 -7.30
C GLY A 91 -8.04 0.44 -8.19
N GLU A 92 -8.51 1.48 -8.87
CA GLU A 92 -7.75 2.20 -9.88
C GLU A 92 -7.24 3.53 -9.33
N VAL A 93 -6.15 4.06 -9.87
CA VAL A 93 -5.62 5.38 -9.49
C VAL A 93 -6.70 6.45 -9.65
N LEU A 94 -6.79 7.37 -8.68
CA LEU A 94 -7.69 8.51 -8.75
C LEU A 94 -7.32 9.39 -9.96
N GLN A 95 -8.32 9.57 -10.80
CA GLN A 95 -8.31 10.42 -11.99
C GLN A 95 -9.57 11.28 -11.96
N HIS A 96 -9.63 12.28 -12.84
CA HIS A 96 -10.78 13.18 -12.88
C HIS A 96 -12.09 12.41 -13.16
N GLU A 97 -12.01 11.38 -13.98
CA GLU A 97 -13.13 10.59 -14.49
C GLU A 97 -13.71 9.62 -13.45
N ASN A 98 -12.91 9.18 -12.47
CA ASN A 98 -13.34 8.25 -11.41
C ASN A 98 -13.44 8.92 -10.03
N THR A 99 -13.35 10.24 -9.96
CA THR A 99 -13.43 10.99 -8.70
C THR A 99 -14.84 10.89 -8.10
N PRO A 100 -15.01 10.38 -6.86
CA PRO A 100 -16.31 10.36 -6.18
C PRO A 100 -16.84 11.78 -5.92
N CYS A 101 -18.16 11.99 -5.96
CA CYS A 101 -18.75 13.32 -5.73
C CYS A 101 -18.46 13.88 -4.31
N ASP A 102 -18.29 13.00 -3.33
CA ASP A 102 -18.02 13.27 -1.91
C ASP A 102 -16.52 13.18 -1.55
N TRP A 103 -15.63 13.23 -2.54
CA TRP A 103 -14.19 13.07 -2.33
C TRP A 103 -13.62 14.02 -1.26
N LYS A 104 -14.17 15.24 -1.13
CA LYS A 104 -13.67 16.24 -0.16
C LYS A 104 -13.93 15.79 1.26
N GLU A 105 -15.11 15.23 1.50
CA GLU A 105 -15.54 14.66 2.77
C GLU A 105 -14.66 13.45 3.10
N GLN A 106 -14.46 12.55 2.13
CA GLN A 106 -13.58 11.39 2.30
C GLN A 106 -12.13 11.79 2.62
N MET A 107 -11.59 12.82 1.95
CA MET A 107 -10.25 13.33 2.25
C MET A 107 -10.15 13.93 3.65
N LYS A 108 -11.17 14.65 4.14
CA LYS A 108 -11.20 15.14 5.52
C LYS A 108 -11.17 13.99 6.52
N GLU A 109 -11.91 12.91 6.26
CA GLU A 109 -11.88 11.71 7.11
C GLU A 109 -10.51 11.04 7.09
N ILE A 110 -9.89 10.87 5.92
CA ILE A 110 -8.54 10.33 5.78
C ILE A 110 -7.54 11.13 6.63
N LEU A 111 -7.53 12.45 6.50
CA LEU A 111 -6.63 13.33 7.24
C LEU A 111 -6.89 13.27 8.74
N SER A 112 -8.17 13.24 9.16
CA SER A 112 -8.53 13.10 10.57
C SER A 112 -8.08 11.76 11.15
N ILE A 113 -8.18 10.66 10.39
CA ILE A 113 -7.70 9.36 10.83
C ILE A 113 -6.18 9.37 11.00
N LEU A 114 -5.45 9.89 10.00
CA LEU A 114 -3.99 10.00 10.05
C LEU A 114 -3.51 10.82 11.25
N ASP A 115 -4.17 11.94 11.54
CA ASP A 115 -3.89 12.76 12.73
C ASP A 115 -4.17 12.00 14.03
N ASN A 116 -5.33 11.33 14.14
CA ASN A 116 -5.69 10.53 15.30
C ASN A 116 -4.71 9.37 15.55
N VAL A 117 -4.13 8.80 14.51
CA VAL A 117 -3.08 7.77 14.62
C VAL A 117 -1.67 8.34 14.63
N GLN A 118 -1.49 9.67 14.61
CA GLN A 118 -0.18 10.33 14.65
C GLN A 118 0.75 9.83 13.53
N VAL A 119 0.20 9.68 12.31
CA VAL A 119 0.93 9.25 11.11
C VAL A 119 0.95 10.39 10.10
N PHE A 120 2.16 10.80 9.70
CA PHE A 120 2.34 11.76 8.62
C PHE A 120 2.77 11.02 7.35
N HIS A 121 1.88 10.97 6.35
CA HIS A 121 2.14 10.26 5.09
C HIS A 121 3.31 10.86 4.29
N ASN A 122 3.49 12.18 4.35
CA ASN A 122 4.53 12.98 3.68
C ASN A 122 4.55 12.94 2.14
N ASP A 123 3.86 12.00 1.51
CA ASP A 123 3.89 11.79 0.05
C ASP A 123 2.49 11.72 -0.60
N TRP A 124 1.47 12.34 0.00
CA TRP A 124 0.10 12.30 -0.53
C TRP A 124 -0.21 13.47 -1.49
N LEU A 125 0.60 14.54 -1.44
CA LEU A 125 0.52 15.72 -2.32
C LEU A 125 1.28 15.45 -3.63
N GLY A 126 0.67 14.69 -4.53
CA GLY A 126 1.09 14.61 -5.94
C GLY A 126 0.93 15.96 -6.66
N LEU A 127 1.41 16.03 -7.92
CA LEU A 127 1.60 17.23 -8.77
C LEU A 127 0.34 18.06 -9.12
N GLY A 128 -0.78 17.89 -8.41
CA GLY A 128 -2.02 18.64 -8.60
C GLY A 128 -3.26 17.79 -8.29
N TRP A 129 -4.34 18.43 -7.86
CA TRP A 129 -5.65 17.79 -7.71
C TRP A 129 -6.32 17.62 -9.10
N PRO A 130 -7.01 16.50 -9.40
CA PRO A 130 -7.27 15.31 -8.59
C PRO A 130 -6.23 14.18 -8.72
N SER A 131 -5.17 14.40 -9.49
CA SER A 131 -4.23 13.35 -9.89
C SER A 131 -3.13 13.16 -8.86
N SER A 132 -3.44 12.51 -7.73
CA SER A 132 -2.42 11.97 -6.83
C SER A 132 -2.16 10.50 -7.15
N PRO A 133 -0.91 10.10 -7.47
CA PRO A 133 -0.59 8.70 -7.76
C PRO A 133 -0.79 7.79 -6.54
N ASN A 134 -0.86 8.36 -5.34
CA ASN A 134 -1.02 7.64 -4.08
C ASN A 134 -2.47 7.59 -3.59
N LEU A 135 -3.43 8.05 -4.40
CA LEU A 135 -4.86 7.84 -4.16
C LEU A 135 -5.41 6.88 -5.20
N CYS A 136 -6.14 5.87 -4.74
CA CYS A 136 -6.93 4.98 -5.57
C CYS A 136 -8.42 5.14 -5.26
N VAL A 137 -9.28 4.64 -6.15
CA VAL A 137 -10.74 4.60 -6.00
C VAL A 137 -11.23 3.19 -6.27
N LYS A 138 -12.05 2.69 -5.34
CA LYS A 138 -12.79 1.44 -5.51
C LYS A 138 -14.19 1.59 -4.94
N ASP A 139 -15.19 1.23 -5.75
CA ASP A 139 -16.61 1.27 -5.36
C ASP A 139 -17.04 2.63 -4.75
N GLY A 140 -16.52 3.73 -5.31
CA GLY A 140 -16.79 5.10 -4.85
C GLY A 140 -16.02 5.54 -3.59
N VAL A 141 -15.11 4.71 -3.07
CA VAL A 141 -14.32 4.99 -1.87
C VAL A 141 -12.87 5.30 -2.25
N LEU A 142 -12.33 6.40 -1.74
CA LEU A 142 -10.92 6.74 -1.82
C LEU A 142 -10.09 5.77 -0.97
N CYS A 143 -8.93 5.36 -1.46
CA CYS A 143 -7.95 4.59 -0.69
C CYS A 143 -6.58 5.27 -0.84
N LEU A 144 -6.02 5.75 0.28
CA LEU A 144 -4.66 6.29 0.33
C LEU A 144 -3.67 5.13 0.43
N ILE A 145 -2.68 5.09 -0.47
CA ILE A 145 -1.71 4.01 -0.61
C ILE A 145 -0.27 4.55 -0.51
N ASP A 146 0.69 3.62 -0.47
CA ASP A 146 2.15 3.87 -0.42
C ASP A 146 2.67 4.61 0.83
N PHE A 147 2.85 3.85 1.90
CA PHE A 147 3.26 4.38 3.21
C PHE A 147 4.79 4.32 3.44
N THR A 148 5.62 4.27 2.40
CA THR A 148 7.08 4.11 2.58
C THR A 148 7.78 5.34 3.16
N TRP A 149 7.20 6.54 3.00
CA TRP A 149 7.79 7.82 3.42
C TRP A 149 7.20 8.38 4.72
N VAL A 150 6.50 7.53 5.47
CA VAL A 150 5.79 7.94 6.68
C VAL A 150 6.73 8.29 7.83
N LYS A 151 6.31 9.29 8.61
CA LYS A 151 6.90 9.64 9.90
C LYS A 151 5.89 9.37 11.00
N GLU A 152 6.34 8.68 12.04
CA GLU A 152 5.63 8.57 13.32
C GLU A 152 6.19 9.62 14.27
N THR A 153 5.33 10.28 15.05
CA THR A 153 5.77 11.04 16.22
C THR A 153 5.84 10.07 17.39
N LEU A 154 7.04 9.79 17.88
CA LEU A 154 7.24 9.05 19.14
C LEU A 154 7.27 10.10 20.27
N PHE A 155 6.45 9.90 21.29
CA PHE A 155 6.60 10.53 22.61
C PHE A 155 7.18 9.52 23.58
#